data_AF-A0A1X2F6Y0-F1
#
_entry.id   AF-A0A1X2F6Y0-F1
#
_cell.length_a   1.000
_cell.length_b   1.000
_cell.length_c   1.000
_cell.angle_alpha   90.00
_cell.angle_beta   90.00
_cell.angle_gamma   90.00
#
_symmetry.space_group_name_H-M   'P 1'
#
loop_
_entity.id
_entity.type
_entity.pdbx_description
1 polymer ?
#
loop_
_entity_poly.entity_id
_entity_poly.type
_entity_poly.pdbx_seq_one_letter_code
_entity_poly.pdbx_strand_id
1 'polypeptide(L)'
;MSKGAKRAKAAPRSASPRDPHLVVFFKRHPDDDPGETAPGYEFISGCPTKVEATMYAVLQAVAAAPPMRFAGGGHWEAMHGSMTGWFEVRVDGSKPRMHYRLFCRLDYNAEGADRPLLVVIAGMSKPIRTVFSESDYSDIRDLGNEYFARNPRSHL
;
A
#
# COMPACT_ATOMS: atom_id res chain seq x y z
N MET A 1 29.86 10.57 45.77
CA MET A 1 29.25 11.08 44.52
C MET A 1 29.51 10.06 43.42
N SER A 2 28.53 9.24 43.05
CA SER A 2 28.68 8.26 41.97
C SER A 2 28.03 8.82 40.69
N LYS A 3 28.82 9.05 39.64
CA LYS A 3 28.32 9.50 38.34
C LYS A 3 27.66 8.31 37.64
N GLY A 4 26.34 8.37 37.47
CA GLY A 4 25.59 7.42 36.66
C GLY A 4 26.02 7.48 35.20
N ALA A 5 26.48 6.36 34.65
CA ALA A 5 26.79 6.23 33.24
C ALA A 5 25.51 6.37 32.41
N LYS A 6 25.49 7.34 31.48
CA LYS A 6 24.43 7.44 30.45
C LYS A 6 24.50 6.19 29.58
N ARG A 7 23.43 5.37 29.59
CA ARG A 7 23.23 4.29 28.64
C ARG A 7 23.22 4.85 27.22
N ALA A 8 24.09 4.33 26.35
CA ALA A 8 24.07 4.64 24.94
C ALA A 8 22.73 4.18 24.33
N LYS A 9 22.14 5.01 23.47
CA LYS A 9 20.92 4.69 22.70
C LYS A 9 21.27 3.54 21.75
N ALA A 10 20.55 2.43 21.85
CA ALA A 10 20.78 1.29 20.96
C ALA A 10 20.58 1.73 19.49
N ALA A 11 21.39 1.18 18.59
CA ALA A 11 21.20 1.39 17.14
C ALA A 11 19.77 0.96 16.75
N PRO A 12 19.11 1.69 15.83
CA PRO A 12 17.77 1.33 15.39
C PRO A 12 17.80 -0.09 14.80
N ARG A 13 16.92 -0.96 15.29
CA ARG A 13 16.74 -2.31 14.74
C ARG A 13 16.20 -2.15 13.31
N SER A 14 16.71 -2.92 12.37
CA SER A 14 16.14 -3.02 11.02
C SER A 14 14.65 -3.39 11.10
N ALA A 15 13.82 -2.72 10.32
CA ALA A 15 12.38 -2.94 10.31
C ALA A 15 12.04 -4.43 10.02
N SER A 16 11.20 -5.04 10.84
CA SER A 16 10.82 -6.45 10.74
C SER A 16 9.50 -6.61 9.97
N PRO A 17 9.31 -7.67 9.17
CA PRO A 17 8.01 -8.01 8.57
C PRO A 17 6.86 -8.22 9.58
N ARG A 18 7.20 -8.34 10.86
CA ARG A 18 6.24 -8.50 11.96
C ARG A 18 5.86 -7.18 12.64
N ASP A 19 6.51 -6.09 12.29
CA ASP A 19 6.21 -4.79 12.88
C ASP A 19 4.93 -4.21 12.24
N PRO A 20 4.16 -3.41 12.99
CA PRO A 20 3.07 -2.63 12.41
C PRO A 20 3.59 -1.74 11.29
N HIS A 21 2.85 -1.69 10.19
CA HIS A 21 3.20 -0.89 9.03
C HIS A 21 2.58 0.52 9.14
N LEU A 22 3.16 1.49 8.43
CA LEU A 22 2.48 2.74 8.10
C LEU A 22 1.72 2.56 6.79
N VAL A 23 0.46 2.97 6.76
CA VAL A 23 -0.27 3.12 5.49
C VAL A 23 0.19 4.42 4.86
N VAL A 24 0.68 4.34 3.63
CA VAL A 24 1.08 5.51 2.82
C VAL A 24 0.52 5.37 1.41
N PHE A 25 0.37 6.49 0.71
CA PHE A 25 -0.04 6.48 -0.69
C PHE A 25 1.13 6.90 -1.56
N PHE A 26 1.44 6.10 -2.58
CA PHE A 26 2.44 6.48 -3.57
C PHE A 26 2.06 7.82 -4.22
N LYS A 27 3.03 8.74 -4.25
CA LYS A 27 2.95 10.01 -4.95
C LYS A 27 4.00 10.01 -6.05
N ARG A 28 3.59 10.20 -7.30
CA ARG A 28 4.50 10.23 -8.45
C ARG A 28 5.48 11.39 -8.32
N HIS A 29 6.71 11.17 -8.77
CA HIS A 29 7.76 12.19 -8.67
C HIS A 29 7.58 13.23 -9.78
N PRO A 30 7.87 14.53 -9.56
CA PRO A 30 7.73 15.57 -10.58
C PRO A 30 8.48 15.30 -11.89
N ASP A 31 9.56 14.51 -11.85
CA ASP A 31 10.32 14.10 -13.04
C ASP A 31 9.60 13.05 -13.90
N ASP A 32 8.71 12.22 -13.33
CA ASP A 32 7.91 11.23 -14.08
C ASP A 32 6.47 11.70 -14.33
N ASP A 33 6.01 12.63 -13.49
CA ASP A 33 4.69 13.22 -13.55
C ASP A 33 4.71 14.66 -13.00
N PRO A 34 4.69 15.69 -13.86
CA PRO A 34 4.61 17.08 -13.41
C PRO A 34 3.36 17.39 -12.58
N GLY A 35 2.30 16.57 -12.68
CA GLY A 35 1.11 16.67 -11.85
C GLY A 35 1.27 16.07 -10.46
N GLU A 36 2.36 15.35 -10.22
CA GLU A 36 2.68 14.63 -8.98
C GLU A 36 1.49 13.83 -8.43
N THR A 37 0.79 13.14 -9.33
CA THR A 37 -0.47 12.46 -8.97
C THR A 37 -0.22 11.40 -7.91
N ALA A 38 -1.26 11.10 -7.13
CA ALA A 38 -1.24 10.03 -6.14
C ALA A 38 -2.32 9.00 -6.50
N PRO A 39 -2.06 8.09 -7.47
CA PRO A 39 -3.12 7.30 -8.11
C PRO A 39 -3.96 6.49 -7.13
N GLY A 40 -3.33 5.90 -6.11
CA GLY A 40 -4.05 5.16 -5.06
C GLY A 40 -4.96 6.05 -4.20
N TYR A 41 -4.49 7.26 -3.87
CA TYR A 41 -5.22 8.22 -3.05
C TYR A 41 -6.39 8.83 -3.84
N GLU A 42 -6.14 9.26 -5.07
CA GLU A 42 -7.17 9.81 -5.94
C GLU A 42 -8.28 8.78 -6.23
N PHE A 43 -7.91 7.53 -6.46
CA PHE A 43 -8.89 6.45 -6.67
C PHE A 43 -9.76 6.22 -5.45
N ILE A 44 -9.17 6.07 -4.25
CA ILE A 44 -9.94 5.78 -3.04
C ILE A 44 -10.87 6.95 -2.68
N SER A 45 -10.41 8.20 -2.85
CA SER A 45 -11.22 9.41 -2.66
C SER A 45 -12.33 9.56 -3.70
N GLY A 46 -12.19 8.98 -4.89
CA GLY A 46 -13.22 8.93 -5.92
C GLY A 46 -14.23 7.78 -5.74
N CYS A 47 -14.02 6.88 -4.78
CA CYS A 47 -14.91 5.74 -4.56
C CYS A 47 -16.22 6.14 -3.87
N PRO A 48 -17.30 5.33 -3.99
CA PRO A 48 -18.48 5.50 -3.16
C PRO A 48 -18.13 5.46 -1.67
N THR A 49 -18.75 6.31 -0.85
CA THR A 49 -18.40 6.50 0.58
C THR A 49 -18.24 5.19 1.36
N LYS A 50 -19.14 4.21 1.15
CA LYS A 50 -19.04 2.92 1.84
C LYS A 50 -17.82 2.11 1.39
N VAL A 51 -17.49 2.17 0.10
CA VAL A 51 -16.32 1.48 -0.48
C VAL A 51 -15.05 2.11 0.07
N GLU A 52 -14.93 3.44 0.00
CA GLU A 52 -13.82 4.21 0.56
C GLU A 52 -13.59 3.87 2.05
N ALA A 53 -14.63 4.00 2.88
CA ALA A 53 -14.52 3.73 4.31
C ALA A 53 -14.11 2.27 4.60
N THR A 54 -14.62 1.31 3.82
CA THR A 54 -14.24 -0.10 3.97
C THR A 54 -12.78 -0.32 3.59
N MET A 55 -12.30 0.29 2.51
CA MET A 55 -10.90 0.19 2.09
C MET A 55 -9.95 0.74 3.13
N TYR A 56 -10.23 1.94 3.68
CA TYR A 56 -9.44 2.50 4.77
C TYR A 56 -9.42 1.61 6.01
N ALA A 57 -10.57 1.07 6.41
CA ALA A 57 -10.65 0.16 7.55
C ALA A 57 -9.81 -1.11 7.33
N VAL A 58 -9.81 -1.67 6.12
CA VAL A 58 -8.97 -2.83 5.77
C VAL A 58 -7.49 -2.45 5.81
N LEU A 59 -7.07 -1.34 5.20
CA LEU A 59 -5.69 -0.88 5.22
C LEU A 59 -5.18 -0.69 6.66
N GLN A 60 -5.98 -0.04 7.52
CA GLN A 60 -5.64 0.16 8.93
C GLN A 60 -5.52 -1.17 9.69
N ALA A 61 -6.46 -2.10 9.48
CA ALA A 61 -6.42 -3.41 10.14
C ALA A 61 -5.22 -4.25 9.68
N VAL A 62 -4.92 -4.25 8.37
CA VAL A 62 -3.77 -4.93 7.78
C VAL A 62 -2.46 -4.32 8.25
N ALA A 63 -2.38 -3.00 8.41
CA ALA A 63 -1.18 -2.32 8.86
C ALA A 63 -0.93 -2.51 10.37
N ALA A 64 -1.99 -2.61 11.18
CA ALA A 64 -1.88 -2.89 12.61
C ALA A 64 -1.50 -4.35 12.91
N ALA A 65 -1.95 -5.29 12.07
CA ALA A 65 -1.49 -6.67 12.07
C ALA A 65 -0.23 -6.82 11.21
N PRO A 66 0.56 -7.90 11.34
CA PRO A 66 1.54 -8.23 10.31
C PRO A 66 0.79 -8.58 8.99
N PRO A 67 0.98 -7.84 7.88
CA PRO A 67 0.17 -8.00 6.66
C PRO A 67 0.18 -9.42 6.09
N MET A 68 1.26 -10.15 6.30
CA MET A 68 1.44 -11.54 5.85
C MET A 68 0.56 -12.56 6.59
N ARG A 69 -0.02 -12.20 7.74
CA ARG A 69 -0.82 -13.12 8.57
C ARG A 69 -2.26 -12.68 8.70
N PHE A 70 -2.63 -11.56 8.10
CA PHE A 70 -3.98 -11.04 8.18
C PHE A 70 -4.91 -11.93 7.34
N ALA A 71 -5.86 -12.59 8.01
CA ALA A 71 -6.78 -13.52 7.36
C ALA A 71 -7.75 -12.82 6.39
N GLY A 72 -7.82 -11.48 6.38
CA GLY A 72 -8.43 -10.69 5.32
C GLY A 72 -9.96 -10.72 5.24
N GLY A 73 -10.62 -11.80 5.68
CA GLY A 73 -12.04 -12.02 5.42
C GLY A 73 -12.39 -12.02 3.92
N GLY A 74 -11.41 -12.23 3.05
CA GLY A 74 -11.52 -12.05 1.58
C GLY A 74 -11.31 -10.61 1.09
N HIS A 75 -11.11 -9.64 1.98
CA HIS A 75 -10.81 -8.24 1.65
C HIS A 75 -9.33 -7.93 1.47
N TRP A 76 -8.43 -8.82 1.86
CA TRP A 76 -6.98 -8.65 1.71
C TRP A 76 -6.38 -9.94 1.21
N GLU A 77 -5.62 -9.87 0.12
CA GLU A 77 -5.09 -11.05 -0.56
C GLU A 77 -3.68 -10.81 -1.09
N ALA A 78 -2.83 -11.82 -0.93
CA ALA A 78 -1.56 -11.86 -1.63
C ALA A 78 -1.81 -12.25 -3.10
N MET A 79 -1.24 -11.50 -4.02
CA MET A 79 -1.36 -11.79 -5.45
C MET A 79 -0.29 -12.81 -5.87
N HIS A 80 -0.54 -13.48 -7.00
CA HIS A 80 0.30 -14.55 -7.53
C HIS A 80 0.67 -14.32 -9.01
N GLY A 81 1.53 -15.16 -9.57
CA GLY A 81 1.96 -15.07 -10.97
C GLY A 81 2.80 -13.82 -11.24
N SER A 82 2.47 -13.08 -12.30
CA SER A 82 3.13 -11.82 -12.66
C SER A 82 3.02 -10.73 -11.58
N MET A 83 2.05 -10.87 -10.68
CA MET A 83 1.80 -9.97 -9.55
C MET A 83 2.38 -10.52 -8.22
N THR A 84 3.29 -11.49 -8.26
CA THR A 84 3.96 -11.98 -7.04
C THR A 84 4.65 -10.84 -6.29
N GLY A 85 4.46 -10.76 -4.98
CA GLY A 85 4.95 -9.67 -4.14
C GLY A 85 4.04 -8.44 -4.08
N TRP A 86 2.92 -8.46 -4.82
CA TRP A 86 1.83 -7.53 -4.68
C TRP A 86 0.75 -8.09 -3.75
N PHE A 87 0.00 -7.16 -3.18
CA PHE A 87 -1.18 -7.46 -2.38
C PHE A 87 -2.33 -6.61 -2.87
N GLU A 88 -3.56 -7.03 -2.58
CA GLU A 88 -4.72 -6.23 -2.92
C GLU A 88 -5.73 -6.12 -1.79
N VAL A 89 -6.32 -4.93 -1.65
CA VAL A 89 -7.57 -4.73 -0.92
C VAL A 89 -8.72 -4.96 -1.88
N ARG A 90 -9.70 -5.79 -1.50
CA ARG A 90 -10.88 -6.15 -2.30
C ARG A 90 -12.15 -5.64 -1.64
N VAL A 91 -12.90 -4.76 -2.30
CA VAL A 91 -14.22 -4.30 -1.84
C VAL A 91 -15.22 -4.31 -2.98
N ASP A 92 -16.45 -4.72 -2.71
CA ASP A 92 -17.53 -4.72 -3.69
C ASP A 92 -18.51 -3.58 -3.40
N GLY A 93 -18.84 -2.81 -4.43
CA GLY A 93 -19.91 -1.82 -4.38
C GLY A 93 -21.25 -2.40 -4.83
N SER A 94 -22.34 -1.92 -4.23
CA SER A 94 -23.70 -2.32 -4.59
C SER A 94 -24.38 -1.35 -5.55
N LYS A 95 -23.98 -0.07 -5.55
CA LYS A 95 -24.53 1.01 -6.38
C LYS A 95 -23.42 2.02 -6.71
N PRO A 96 -22.74 1.92 -7.86
CA PRO A 96 -22.89 0.89 -8.90
C PRO A 96 -22.35 -0.48 -8.44
N ARG A 97 -22.79 -1.55 -9.14
CA ARG A 97 -22.32 -2.92 -8.90
C ARG A 97 -20.95 -3.14 -9.52
N MET A 98 -19.91 -2.89 -8.74
CA MET A 98 -18.52 -2.91 -9.19
C MET A 98 -17.64 -3.66 -8.18
N HIS A 99 -16.59 -4.30 -8.67
CA HIS A 99 -15.44 -4.69 -7.86
C HIS A 99 -14.46 -3.53 -7.83
N TYR A 100 -14.03 -3.14 -6.65
CA TYR A 100 -12.98 -2.14 -6.41
C TYR A 100 -11.76 -2.84 -5.82
N ARG A 101 -10.59 -2.51 -6.34
CA ARG A 101 -9.30 -3.06 -5.90
C ARG A 101 -8.32 -1.94 -5.62
N LEU A 102 -7.57 -2.06 -4.53
CA LEU A 102 -6.34 -1.28 -4.32
C LEU A 102 -5.16 -2.22 -4.43
N PHE A 103 -4.15 -1.84 -5.19
CA PHE A 103 -2.92 -2.60 -5.37
C PHE A 103 -1.84 -2.04 -4.47
N CYS A 104 -1.29 -2.92 -3.63
CA CYS A 104 -0.42 -2.54 -2.54
C CYS A 104 0.93 -3.25 -2.62
N ARG A 105 1.95 -2.61 -2.06
CA ARG A 105 3.30 -3.15 -1.85
C ARG A 105 3.69 -3.02 -0.39
N LEU A 106 4.55 -3.93 0.07
CA LEU A 106 5.20 -3.83 1.37
C LEU A 106 6.63 -3.34 1.16
N ASP A 107 7.04 -2.32 1.91
CA ASP A 107 8.38 -1.75 1.82
C ASP A 107 9.04 -1.71 3.20
N TYR A 108 10.14 -2.44 3.32
CA TYR A 108 10.92 -2.56 4.56
C TYR A 108 12.17 -1.68 4.55
N ASN A 109 12.45 -1.00 3.42
CA ASN A 109 13.73 -0.35 3.14
C ASN A 109 13.58 1.15 2.85
N ALA A 110 12.40 1.74 3.08
CA ALA A 110 12.16 3.16 2.86
C ALA A 110 13.04 4.02 3.80
N GLU A 111 13.90 4.85 3.22
CA GLU A 111 14.74 5.78 3.98
C GLU A 111 13.89 6.84 4.67
N GLY A 112 14.19 7.10 5.95
CA GLY A 112 13.45 8.07 6.77
C GLY A 112 12.17 7.53 7.42
N ALA A 113 11.72 6.33 7.06
CA ALA A 113 10.59 5.68 7.74
C ALA A 113 11.03 5.04 9.08
N ASP A 114 10.22 5.20 10.12
CA ASP A 114 10.47 4.62 11.45
C ASP A 114 9.99 3.17 11.59
N ARG A 115 9.23 2.67 10.60
CA ARG A 115 8.65 1.33 10.52
C ARG A 115 8.38 0.94 9.05
N PRO A 116 8.08 -0.34 8.76
CA PRO A 116 7.73 -0.77 7.40
C PRO A 116 6.54 0.02 6.83
N LEU A 117 6.46 0.14 5.51
CA LEU A 117 5.36 0.79 4.81
C LEU A 117 4.45 -0.23 4.15
N LEU A 118 3.14 -0.08 4.33
CA LEU A 118 2.10 -0.63 3.48
C LEU A 118 1.74 0.47 2.48
N VAL A 119 2.26 0.34 1.27
CA VAL A 119 2.18 1.36 0.22
C VAL A 119 1.01 1.04 -0.68
N VAL A 120 0.04 1.95 -0.78
CA VAL A 120 -1.00 1.90 -1.81
C VAL A 120 -0.45 2.53 -3.08
N ILE A 121 -0.28 1.73 -4.14
CA ILE A 121 0.29 2.20 -5.41
C ILE A 121 -0.80 2.83 -6.28
N ALA A 122 -1.89 2.10 -6.49
CA ALA A 122 -2.97 2.50 -7.38
C ALA A 122 -4.26 1.76 -7.03
N GLY A 123 -5.37 2.22 -7.59
CA GLY A 123 -6.64 1.50 -7.51
C GLY A 123 -7.29 1.34 -8.88
N MET A 124 -8.07 0.28 -9.03
CA MET A 124 -8.88 0.03 -10.22
C MET A 124 -10.26 -0.48 -9.84
N SER A 125 -11.23 -0.25 -10.72
CA SER A 125 -12.56 -0.82 -10.57
C SER A 125 -13.04 -1.45 -11.87
N LYS A 126 -13.95 -2.41 -11.75
CA LYS A 126 -14.49 -3.16 -12.88
C LYS A 126 -15.91 -3.63 -12.58
N PRO A 127 -16.78 -3.78 -13.59
CA PRO A 127 -18.08 -4.40 -13.39
C PRO A 127 -17.95 -5.82 -12.83
N ILE A 128 -18.90 -6.24 -12.01
CA ILE A 128 -18.95 -7.61 -11.50
C ILE A 128 -19.01 -8.60 -12.69
N ARG A 129 -18.31 -9.75 -12.58
CA ARG A 129 -18.14 -10.79 -13.62
C ARG A 129 -17.25 -10.43 -14.82
N THR A 130 -16.54 -9.32 -14.78
CA THR A 130 -15.47 -9.04 -15.75
C THR A 130 -14.10 -9.46 -15.19
N VAL A 131 -13.01 -9.27 -15.93
CA VAL A 131 -11.62 -9.46 -15.48
C VAL A 131 -10.78 -8.24 -15.85
N PHE A 132 -9.73 -7.96 -15.06
CA PHE A 132 -8.69 -7.03 -15.51
C PHE A 132 -7.81 -7.73 -16.55
N SER A 133 -7.31 -6.96 -17.51
CA SER A 133 -6.41 -7.43 -18.54
C SER A 133 -4.97 -7.53 -18.02
N GLU A 134 -4.09 -8.25 -18.73
CA GLU A 134 -2.66 -8.24 -18.41
C GLU A 134 -2.03 -6.85 -18.62
N SER A 135 -2.57 -6.05 -19.55
CA SER A 135 -2.13 -4.66 -19.74
C SER A 135 -2.43 -3.84 -18.49
N ASP A 136 -3.61 -4.00 -17.90
CA ASP A 136 -3.99 -3.31 -16.66
C ASP A 136 -2.98 -3.65 -15.54
N TYR A 137 -2.60 -4.92 -15.41
CA TYR A 137 -1.58 -5.34 -14.44
C TYR A 137 -0.17 -4.88 -14.82
N SER A 138 0.14 -4.68 -16.09
CA SER A 138 1.40 -4.07 -16.53
C SER A 138 1.49 -2.63 -16.04
N ASP A 139 0.45 -1.83 -16.25
CA ASP A 139 0.42 -0.42 -15.86
C ASP A 139 0.59 -0.27 -14.33
N ILE A 140 -0.06 -1.16 -13.55
CA ILE A 140 0.12 -1.21 -12.10
C ILE A 140 1.57 -1.53 -11.73
N ARG A 141 2.21 -2.48 -12.43
CA ARG A 141 3.60 -2.83 -12.17
C ARG A 141 4.55 -1.68 -12.50
N ASP A 142 4.28 -0.93 -13.56
CA ASP A 142 5.10 0.22 -13.94
C ASP A 142 5.05 1.32 -12.87
N LEU A 143 3.87 1.60 -12.30
CA LEU A 143 3.75 2.51 -11.14
C LEU A 143 4.49 1.97 -9.91
N GLY A 144 4.45 0.65 -9.67
CA GLY A 144 5.23 0.02 -8.60
C GLY A 144 6.74 0.15 -8.82
N ASN A 145 7.20 0.00 -10.06
CA ASN A 145 8.60 0.19 -10.43
C ASN A 145 9.01 1.65 -10.22
N GLU A 146 8.17 2.60 -10.61
CA GLU A 146 8.40 4.04 -10.37
C GLU A 146 8.56 4.34 -8.86
N TYR A 147 7.67 3.80 -8.01
CA TYR A 147 7.79 3.93 -6.55
C TYR A 147 9.14 3.39 -6.03
N PHE A 148 9.58 2.22 -6.51
CA PHE A 148 10.82 1.60 -6.04
C PHE A 148 12.09 2.20 -6.65
N ALA A 149 11.99 2.99 -7.74
CA ALA A 149 13.13 3.56 -8.45
C ALA A 149 13.91 4.63 -7.65
N ARG A 150 13.32 5.17 -6.59
CA ARG A 150 13.91 6.23 -5.75
C ARG A 150 13.87 5.88 -4.28
N ASN A 151 14.90 6.29 -3.53
CA ASN A 151 14.94 6.27 -2.07
C ASN A 151 15.74 7.51 -1.63
N PRO A 152 15.18 8.48 -0.88
CA PRO A 152 13.88 8.46 -0.19
C PRO A 152 12.66 8.26 -1.08
N ARG A 153 11.62 7.62 -0.52
CA ARG A 153 10.35 7.34 -1.21
C ARG A 153 9.53 8.62 -1.37
N SER A 154 8.74 8.69 -2.43
CA SER A 154 7.74 9.75 -2.63
C SER A 154 6.35 9.21 -2.28
N HIS A 155 5.76 9.70 -1.19
CA HIS A 155 4.44 9.29 -0.72
C HIS A 155 3.73 10.39 0.09
N LEU A 156 2.42 10.25 0.21
CA LEU A 156 1.55 11.00 1.14
C LEU A 156 1.37 10.25 2.46
#